data_AF-A0AAP1RAD6-F1
#
_entry.id   AF-A0AAP1RAD6-F1
#
_cell.length_a   1.000
_cell.length_b   1.000
_cell.length_c   1.000
_cell.angle_alpha   90.00
_cell.angle_beta   90.00
_cell.angle_gamma   90.00
#
_symmetry.space_group_name_H-M   'P 1'
#
loop_
_entity.id
_entity.type
_entity.pdbx_description
1 polymer ?
#
loop_
_entity_poly.entity_id
_entity_poly.type
_entity_poly.pdbx_seq_one_letter_code
_entity_poly.pdbx_strand_id
1 'polypeptide(L)'
;MSLQEEELVSSHAGQPEQASSLLDQIMAQTRIQPGSEGYDVARQGVTAFIASILQSTASAEPVNKLVVDSMIADIDERISRQMDVIMNRPGF
;
A
#
# COMPACT_ATOMS: atom_id res chain seq x y z
N MET A 1 -36.80 21.73 27.98
CA MET A 1 -35.96 21.36 29.14
C MET A 1 -35.82 19.86 29.09
N SER A 2 -34.66 19.23 29.17
CA SER A 2 -33.28 19.67 29.26
C SER A 2 -32.51 18.35 29.23
N LEU A 3 -31.43 18.29 28.44
CA LEU A 3 -30.14 17.66 28.80
C LEU A 3 -30.20 16.16 29.15
N GLN A 4 -29.48 15.27 28.48
CA GLN A 4 -28.03 15.26 28.49
C GLN A 4 -27.55 14.31 27.38
N GLU A 5 -26.80 14.86 26.43
CA GLU A 5 -25.73 14.15 25.75
C GLU A 5 -24.60 13.87 26.75
N GLU A 6 -24.05 12.66 26.75
CA GLU A 6 -22.71 12.26 27.23
C GLU A 6 -22.62 10.76 26.92
N GLU A 7 -21.57 10.17 26.36
CA GLU A 7 -20.31 10.64 25.82
C GLU A 7 -19.68 9.37 25.25
N LEU A 8 -19.60 9.22 23.92
CA LEU A 8 -18.61 8.33 23.30
C LEU A 8 -17.93 9.11 22.18
N VAL A 9 -17.55 10.34 22.52
CA VAL A 9 -16.45 11.04 21.86
C VAL A 9 -15.18 10.36 22.37
N SER A 10 -14.79 9.26 21.72
CA SER A 10 -13.42 8.77 21.84
C SER A 10 -12.53 9.77 21.11
N SER A 11 -12.00 10.69 21.89
CA SER A 11 -10.99 11.69 21.58
C SER A 11 -9.88 11.14 20.69
N HIS A 12 -9.84 11.58 19.44
CA HIS A 12 -8.59 11.72 18.69
C HIS A 12 -8.19 13.19 18.65
N ALA A 13 -8.01 13.76 19.85
CA ALA A 13 -7.40 15.08 19.99
C ALA A 13 -5.87 14.92 19.88
N GLY A 14 -5.31 15.50 18.81
CA GLY A 14 -3.95 16.01 18.81
C GLY A 14 -2.91 15.20 18.05
N GLN A 15 -2.93 15.27 16.72
CA GLN A 15 -1.68 15.36 15.96
C GLN A 15 -1.81 16.52 14.95
N PRO A 16 -0.74 17.32 14.79
CA PRO A 16 -0.78 18.57 14.06
C PRO A 16 -1.24 18.33 12.62
N GLU A 17 -1.97 19.30 12.07
CA GLU A 17 -2.21 19.52 10.65
C GLU A 17 -0.88 19.79 9.90
N GLN A 18 0.07 18.87 10.03
CA GLN A 18 1.14 18.70 9.06
C GLN A 18 0.44 18.13 7.85
N ALA A 19 0.42 18.90 6.75
CA ALA A 19 -0.17 18.50 5.47
C ALA A 19 0.03 16.99 5.26
N SER A 20 -1.04 16.21 5.49
CA SER A 20 -0.96 14.76 5.43
C SER A 20 -0.52 14.42 4.02
N SER A 21 0.57 13.67 3.89
CA SER A 21 1.10 13.31 2.58
C SER A 21 -0.04 12.70 1.75
N LEU A 22 -0.08 12.94 0.43
CA LEU A 22 -1.05 12.27 -0.44
C LEU A 22 -1.00 10.75 -0.28
N LEU A 23 0.18 10.21 0.03
CA LEU A 23 0.34 8.80 0.37
C LEU A 23 -0.46 8.41 1.63
N ASP A 24 -0.41 9.23 2.67
CA ASP A 24 -1.12 8.96 3.93
C ASP A 24 -2.64 9.11 3.74
N GLN A 25 -3.08 10.03 2.87
CA GLN A 25 -4.48 10.17 2.46
C GLN A 25 -4.98 8.93 1.69
N ILE A 26 -4.16 8.36 0.81
CA ILE A 26 -4.47 7.10 0.12
C ILE A 26 -4.56 5.94 1.12
N MET A 27 -3.60 5.85 2.05
CA MET A 27 -3.61 4.83 3.09
C MET A 27 -4.85 4.92 3.98
N ALA A 28 -5.36 6.12 4.27
CA ALA A 28 -6.58 6.34 5.03
C ALA A 28 -7.85 5.83 4.33
N GLN A 29 -7.83 5.57 3.00
CA GLN A 29 -8.93 4.92 2.28
C GLN A 29 -8.93 3.40 2.45
N THR A 30 -7.89 2.83 3.07
CA THR A 30 -7.78 1.40 3.33
C THR A 30 -8.36 1.04 4.69
N ARG A 31 -8.52 -0.27 4.95
CA ARG A 31 -8.91 -0.77 6.29
C ARG A 31 -7.71 -0.96 7.23
N ILE A 32 -6.53 -0.47 6.86
CA ILE A 32 -5.27 -0.67 7.59
C ILE A 32 -5.01 0.58 8.42
N GLN A 33 -4.98 0.42 9.75
CA GLN A 33 -4.80 1.54 10.67
C GLN A 33 -3.33 1.88 10.87
N PRO A 34 -2.96 3.16 11.01
CA PRO A 34 -1.62 3.53 11.47
C PRO A 34 -1.25 2.79 12.75
N GLY A 35 -0.06 2.18 12.79
CA GLY A 35 0.38 1.37 13.93
C GLY A 35 -0.16 -0.07 13.96
N SER A 36 -1.02 -0.48 13.02
CA SER A 36 -1.39 -1.89 12.88
C SER A 36 -0.23 -2.70 12.31
N GLU A 37 -0.23 -4.00 12.62
CA GLU A 37 0.68 -4.94 11.96
C GLU A 37 0.51 -4.84 10.44
N GLY A 38 1.63 -4.73 9.71
CA GLY A 38 1.64 -4.60 8.27
C GLY A 38 1.33 -3.21 7.72
N TYR A 39 1.08 -2.17 8.54
CA TYR A 39 0.87 -0.81 8.03
C TYR A 39 2.07 -0.30 7.22
N ASP A 40 3.28 -0.44 7.76
CA ASP A 40 4.51 0.01 7.09
C ASP A 40 4.77 -0.78 5.80
N VAL A 41 4.50 -2.08 5.82
CA VAL A 41 4.63 -2.95 4.65
C VAL A 41 3.65 -2.55 3.56
N ALA A 42 2.38 -2.31 3.91
CA ALA A 42 1.37 -1.86 2.97
C ALA A 42 1.71 -0.47 2.40
N ARG A 43 2.15 0.46 3.25
CA ARG A 43 2.59 1.80 2.85
C ARG A 43 3.76 1.76 1.89
N GLN A 44 4.74 0.88 2.14
CA GLN A 44 5.86 0.64 1.24
C GLN A 44 5.40 0.06 -0.11
N GLY A 45 4.48 -0.91 -0.08
CA GLY A 45 3.90 -1.50 -1.29
C GLY A 45 3.17 -0.48 -2.17
N VAL A 46 2.33 0.36 -1.56
CA VAL A 46 1.62 1.46 -2.27
C VAL A 46 2.61 2.46 -2.85
N THR A 47 3.66 2.81 -2.10
CA THR A 47 4.71 3.72 -2.59
C THR A 47 5.42 3.15 -3.82
N ALA A 48 5.83 1.87 -3.76
CA ALA A 48 6.49 1.21 -4.87
C ALA A 48 5.60 1.11 -6.12
N PHE A 49 4.31 0.83 -5.92
CA PHE A 49 3.33 0.74 -7.01
C PHE A 49 3.10 2.09 -7.70
N ILE A 50 2.93 3.17 -6.93
CA ILE A 50 2.80 4.52 -7.49
C ILE A 50 4.08 4.90 -8.25
N ALA A 51 5.25 4.60 -7.70
CA ALA A 51 6.52 4.86 -8.38
C ALA A 51 6.63 4.10 -9.71
N SER A 52 6.18 2.84 -9.79
CA SER A 52 6.17 2.09 -11.05
C SER A 52 5.17 2.64 -12.06
N ILE A 53 4.00 3.10 -11.62
CA ILE A 53 3.02 3.77 -12.50
C ILE A 53 3.65 5.04 -13.10
N LEU A 54 4.29 5.86 -12.26
CA LEU A 54 4.93 7.11 -12.71
C LEU A 54 6.12 6.89 -13.66
N GLN A 55 6.82 5.76 -13.54
CA GLN A 55 7.91 5.38 -14.44
C GLN A 55 7.40 4.77 -15.76
N SER A 56 6.19 4.21 -15.76
CA SER A 56 5.57 3.66 -16.96
C SER A 56 5.10 4.79 -17.88
N THR A 57 5.34 4.66 -19.18
CA THR A 57 4.83 5.61 -20.19
C THR A 57 3.33 5.43 -20.45
N ALA A 58 2.67 4.47 -19.79
CA ALA A 58 1.23 4.22 -19.87
C ALA A 58 0.44 5.27 -19.06
N SER A 59 0.61 6.56 -19.41
CA SER A 59 0.05 7.70 -18.68
C SER A 59 -1.49 7.82 -18.75
N ALA A 60 -2.18 6.90 -19.43
CA ALA A 60 -3.62 7.02 -19.70
C ALA A 60 -4.45 5.79 -19.28
N GLU A 61 -3.83 4.70 -18.82
CA GLU A 61 -4.59 3.52 -18.43
C GLU A 61 -5.11 3.65 -16.98
N PRO A 62 -6.42 3.51 -16.74
CA PRO A 62 -6.97 3.57 -15.39
C PRO A 62 -6.36 2.48 -14.51
N VAL A 63 -5.90 2.86 -13.31
CA VAL A 63 -5.44 1.89 -12.30
C VAL A 63 -6.61 0.98 -11.93
N ASN A 64 -6.49 -0.29 -12.30
CA ASN A 64 -7.51 -1.29 -12.05
C ASN A 64 -6.84 -2.60 -11.57
N LYS A 65 -7.67 -3.54 -11.13
CA LYS A 65 -7.19 -4.83 -10.61
C LYS A 65 -6.34 -5.60 -11.62
N LEU A 66 -6.64 -5.54 -12.92
CA LEU A 66 -5.89 -6.26 -13.95
C LEU A 66 -4.45 -5.77 -14.07
N VAL A 67 -4.24 -4.45 -13.97
CA VAL A 67 -2.88 -3.86 -13.97
C VAL A 67 -2.07 -4.36 -12.78
N VAL A 68 -2.70 -4.46 -11.61
CA VAL A 68 -2.07 -5.00 -10.40
C VAL A 68 -1.77 -6.50 -10.55
N ASP A 69 -2.72 -7.28 -11.06
CA ASP A 69 -2.55 -8.71 -11.29
C ASP A 69 -1.40 -8.97 -12.31
N SER A 70 -1.28 -8.15 -13.35
CA SER A 70 -0.17 -8.20 -14.31
C SER A 70 1.19 -7.90 -13.66
N MET A 71 1.24 -6.88 -12.78
CA MET A 71 2.46 -6.57 -12.04
C MET A 71 2.90 -7.73 -11.14
N ILE A 72 1.95 -8.42 -10.50
CA ILE A 72 2.24 -9.60 -9.67
C ILE A 72 2.80 -10.73 -10.54
N ALA A 73 2.19 -11.00 -11.70
CA ALA A 73 2.66 -12.03 -12.63
C ALA A 73 4.11 -11.77 -13.10
N ASP A 74 4.46 -10.52 -13.42
CA ASP A 74 5.83 -10.14 -13.80
C ASP A 74 6.82 -10.34 -12.65
N ILE A 75 6.42 -10.04 -11.41
CA ILE A 75 7.24 -10.28 -10.21
C ILE A 75 7.46 -11.79 -10.02
N ASP A 76 6.39 -12.58 -10.08
CA ASP A 76 6.45 -14.05 -9.94
C ASP A 76 7.35 -14.68 -11.00
N GLU A 77 7.29 -14.21 -12.25
CA GLU A 77 8.14 -14.71 -13.34
C GLU A 77 9.63 -14.41 -13.06
N ARG A 78 9.94 -13.21 -12.55
CA ARG A 78 11.31 -12.82 -12.17
C ARG A 78 11.83 -13.65 -11.00
N ILE A 79 11.01 -13.85 -9.96
CA ILE A 79 11.38 -14.67 -8.80
C ILE A 79 11.56 -16.13 -9.21
N SER A 80 10.66 -16.67 -10.02
CA SER A 80 10.72 -18.06 -10.50
C SER A 80 12.01 -18.31 -11.28
N ARG A 81 12.36 -17.45 -12.24
CA ARG A 81 13.64 -17.54 -12.97
C ARG A 81 14.85 -17.50 -12.04
N GLN A 82 14.83 -16.63 -11.03
CA GLN A 82 15.93 -16.54 -10.07
C GLN A 82 16.04 -17.81 -9.22
N MET A 83 14.90 -18.35 -8.78
CA MET A 83 14.86 -19.61 -8.04
C MET A 83 15.33 -20.79 -8.90
N ASP A 84 14.92 -20.88 -10.17
CA ASP A 84 15.38 -21.94 -11.09
C ASP A 84 16.90 -21.94 -11.23
N VAL A 85 17.51 -20.76 -11.33
CA VAL A 85 18.98 -20.60 -11.39
C VAL A 85 19.64 -21.05 -10.09
N ILE A 86 19.03 -20.75 -8.93
CA ILE A 86 19.56 -21.16 -7.62
C ILE A 86 19.45 -22.69 -7.46
N MET A 87 18.29 -23.26 -7.78
CA MET A 87 17.99 -24.69 -7.58
C MET A 87 18.75 -25.60 -8.54
N ASN A 88 19.00 -25.16 -9.78
CA ASN A 88 19.72 -25.95 -10.78
C ASN A 88 21.25 -25.75 -10.74
N ARG A 89 21.80 -25.11 -9.69
CA ARG A 89 23.25 -25.01 -9.53
C ARG A 89 23.85 -26.35 -9.11
N PRO A 90 24.98 -26.79 -9.69
CA PRO A 90 25.69 -27.97 -9.22
C PRO A 90 26.15 -27.75 -7.77
N GLY A 91 25.71 -28.60 -6.84
CA GLY A 91 26.06 -28.52 -5.43
C GLY A 91 25.00 -27.88 -4.51
N PHE A 92 23.82 -27.57 -5.05
CA PHE A 92 22.59 -27.48 -4.26
C PHE A 92 21.95 -28.88 -4.09
#